data_AF-A0A1M3ELW1-F1
#
_entry.id   AF-A0A1M3ELW1-F1
#
_cell.length_a   1.000
_cell.length_b   1.000
_cell.length_c   1.000
_cell.angle_alpha   90.00
_cell.angle_beta   90.00
_cell.angle_gamma   90.00
#
_symmetry.space_group_name_H-M   'P 1'
#
loop_
_entity.id
_entity.type
_entity.pdbx_description
1 polymer ?
#
loop_
_entity_poly.entity_id
_entity_poly.type
_entity_poly.pdbx_seq_one_letter_code
_entity_poly.pdbx_strand_id
1 'polypeptide(L)'
;MGTESAAVSVVVPAYQEEASIVPALTRLLDVLDHAGREFEVVVVCDGCTDRTAELARGIGRTEVRIVEYQPNQGKGHALQTGFAAGTHPLVAFLDGDMDLDPVVLPGYLARIEAGEADMVVGSKVHPESQVAYPLTRRVASRAFRLATRLVIGLNLGDTQTGIKAMRRDAVAEALAHCSSRGFAFDLELLARLVDHDVRVVEAPVVLEYEFTSTMGPGAALEALRDLVAVARRRHVLGQHHHRDVA
;
A
#
# COMPACT_ATOMS: atom_id res chain seq x y z
N MET A 1 -15.16 5.46 -29.82
CA MET A 1 -15.65 5.17 -28.45
C MET A 1 -14.48 5.41 -27.54
N GLY A 2 -14.51 6.49 -26.75
CA GLY A 2 -13.48 6.68 -25.72
C GLY A 2 -13.62 5.54 -24.72
N THR A 3 -12.55 4.80 -24.48
CA THR A 3 -12.52 3.80 -23.41
C THR A 3 -12.69 4.54 -22.09
N GLU A 4 -13.82 4.33 -21.44
CA GLU A 4 -14.10 4.82 -20.10
C GLU A 4 -13.05 4.26 -19.14
N SER A 5 -12.44 5.13 -18.33
CA SER A 5 -11.41 4.74 -17.37
C SER A 5 -12.00 3.81 -16.30
N ALA A 6 -11.33 2.69 -16.03
CA ALA A 6 -11.82 1.62 -15.16
C ALA A 6 -11.87 2.06 -13.69
N ALA A 7 -13.02 2.06 -13.03
CA ALA A 7 -13.19 2.56 -11.66
C ALA A 7 -12.18 2.04 -10.61
N VAL A 8 -11.94 2.79 -9.53
CA VAL A 8 -10.93 2.48 -8.49
C VAL A 8 -11.47 2.51 -7.06
N SER A 9 -11.13 1.50 -6.25
CA SER A 9 -11.32 1.51 -4.80
C SER A 9 -10.01 1.92 -4.10
N VAL A 10 -10.01 3.04 -3.39
CA VAL A 10 -8.84 3.50 -2.62
C VAL A 10 -9.03 3.17 -1.14
N VAL A 11 -8.18 2.32 -0.59
CA VAL A 11 -8.18 1.94 0.82
C VAL A 11 -7.28 2.88 1.62
N VAL A 12 -7.82 3.45 2.70
CA VAL A 12 -7.06 4.32 3.62
C VAL A 12 -7.09 3.69 5.02
N PRO A 13 -6.06 2.91 5.41
CA PRO A 13 -5.96 2.41 6.79
C PRO A 13 -5.65 3.58 7.73
N ALA A 14 -6.36 3.64 8.86
CA ALA A 14 -6.20 4.69 9.86
C ALA A 14 -6.19 4.12 11.28
N TYR A 15 -5.29 4.63 12.12
CA TYR A 15 -5.18 4.29 13.54
C TYR A 15 -4.74 5.51 14.34
N GLN A 16 -5.68 6.09 15.10
CA GLN A 16 -5.51 7.37 15.83
C GLN A 16 -4.98 8.52 14.97
N GLU A 17 -5.68 8.77 13.86
CA GLU A 17 -5.36 9.80 12.86
C GLU A 17 -6.27 11.03 13.00
N GLU A 18 -6.76 11.36 14.21
CA GLU A 18 -7.70 12.49 14.38
C GLU A 18 -7.20 13.83 13.82
N ALA A 19 -5.88 14.06 13.84
CA ALA A 19 -5.26 15.30 13.37
C ALA A 19 -5.06 15.34 11.84
N SER A 20 -4.89 14.18 11.21
CA SER A 20 -4.46 14.00 9.83
C SER A 20 -5.60 13.56 8.91
N ILE A 21 -6.62 12.86 9.42
CA ILE A 21 -7.63 12.18 8.57
C ILE A 21 -8.47 13.14 7.71
N VAL A 22 -8.83 14.32 8.22
CA VAL A 22 -9.62 15.30 7.46
C VAL A 22 -8.83 15.93 6.32
N PRO A 23 -7.63 16.53 6.54
CA PRO A 23 -6.83 17.05 5.43
C PRO A 23 -6.43 15.93 4.45
N ALA A 24 -6.15 14.72 4.96
CA ALA A 24 -5.85 13.56 4.15
C ALA A 24 -6.94 13.22 3.14
N LEU A 25 -8.17 13.01 3.63
CA LEU A 25 -9.30 12.68 2.78
C LEU A 25 -9.65 13.83 1.85
N THR A 26 -9.55 15.07 2.31
CA THR A 26 -9.79 16.25 1.46
C THR A 26 -8.84 16.27 0.26
N ARG A 27 -7.54 16.07 0.50
CA ARG A 27 -6.53 16.04 -0.57
C ARG A 27 -6.71 14.86 -1.51
N LEU A 28 -6.99 13.67 -0.97
CA LEU A 28 -7.26 12.48 -1.78
C LEU A 28 -8.48 12.67 -2.69
N LEU A 29 -9.58 13.17 -2.14
CA LEU A 29 -10.81 13.42 -2.90
C LEU A 29 -10.59 14.45 -3.99
N ASP A 30 -9.89 15.55 -3.70
CA ASP A 30 -9.53 16.56 -4.69
C ASP A 30 -8.77 15.94 -5.89
N VAL A 31 -7.77 15.09 -5.63
CA VAL A 31 -7.03 14.39 -6.70
C VAL A 31 -7.94 13.46 -7.50
N LEU A 32 -8.80 12.69 -6.83
CA LEU A 32 -9.69 11.72 -7.48
C LEU A 32 -10.79 12.41 -8.31
N ASP A 33 -11.35 13.51 -7.82
CA ASP A 33 -12.33 14.33 -8.54
C ASP A 33 -11.73 14.87 -9.85
N HIS A 34 -10.46 15.34 -9.82
CA HIS A 34 -9.74 15.80 -11.01
C HIS A 34 -9.28 14.67 -11.94
N ALA A 35 -9.19 13.43 -11.45
CA ALA A 35 -8.81 12.28 -12.27
C ALA A 35 -9.89 11.86 -13.28
N GLY A 36 -11.12 12.36 -13.12
CA GLY A 36 -12.21 12.16 -14.09
C GLY A 36 -12.65 10.71 -14.25
N ARG A 37 -12.53 9.89 -13.19
CA ARG A 37 -12.86 8.47 -13.18
C ARG A 37 -13.73 8.14 -11.97
N GLU A 38 -14.57 7.12 -12.08
CA GLU A 38 -15.37 6.63 -10.95
C GLU A 38 -14.44 6.08 -9.85
N PHE A 39 -14.75 6.40 -8.59
CA PHE A 39 -13.98 5.96 -7.45
C PHE A 39 -14.85 5.76 -6.20
N GLU A 40 -14.32 4.96 -5.28
CA GLU A 40 -14.75 4.95 -3.88
C GLU A 40 -13.51 5.01 -2.97
N VAL A 41 -13.66 5.57 -1.78
CA VAL A 41 -12.65 5.61 -0.73
C VAL A 41 -13.14 4.80 0.45
N VAL A 42 -12.41 3.75 0.81
CA VAL A 42 -12.71 2.91 1.97
C VAL A 42 -11.73 3.25 3.08
N VAL A 43 -12.18 4.05 4.04
CA VAL A 43 -11.43 4.37 5.25
C VAL A 43 -11.61 3.23 6.25
N VAL A 44 -10.51 2.62 6.68
CA VAL A 44 -10.53 1.50 7.62
C VAL A 44 -9.93 1.94 8.95
N CYS A 45 -10.80 2.15 9.94
CA CYS A 45 -10.42 2.49 11.31
C CYS A 45 -10.05 1.23 12.09
N ASP A 46 -8.74 0.99 12.26
CA ASP A 46 -8.15 -0.22 12.84
C ASP A 46 -8.15 -0.17 14.38
N GLY A 47 -9.32 -0.33 15.01
CA GLY A 47 -9.40 -0.20 16.47
C GLY A 47 -9.26 1.23 16.98
N CYS A 48 -9.67 2.23 16.19
CA CYS A 48 -9.63 3.63 16.61
C CYS A 48 -10.47 3.87 17.87
N THR A 49 -9.87 4.55 18.85
CA THR A 49 -10.50 4.96 20.11
C THR A 49 -10.63 6.48 20.24
N ASP A 50 -10.08 7.21 19.29
CA ASP A 50 -10.14 8.66 19.19
C ASP A 50 -11.24 9.08 18.20
N ARG A 51 -11.21 10.34 17.76
CA ARG A 51 -12.24 10.90 16.86
C ARG A 51 -12.00 10.59 15.38
N THR A 52 -11.02 9.76 15.02
CA THR A 52 -10.69 9.44 13.61
C THR A 52 -11.92 9.04 12.80
N ALA A 53 -12.70 8.07 13.29
CA ALA A 53 -13.86 7.55 12.57
C ALA A 53 -15.02 8.55 12.52
N GLU A 54 -15.19 9.39 13.55
CA GLU A 54 -16.17 10.47 13.59
C GLU A 54 -15.84 11.52 12.52
N LEU A 55 -14.58 11.95 12.48
CA LEU A 55 -14.08 12.97 11.57
C LEU A 55 -14.11 12.50 10.11
N ALA A 56 -13.73 11.25 9.84
CA ALA A 56 -13.83 10.67 8.49
C ALA A 56 -15.28 10.63 7.98
N ARG A 57 -16.25 10.28 8.84
CA ARG A 57 -17.69 10.36 8.49
C ARG A 57 -18.14 11.79 8.23
N GLY A 58 -17.58 12.74 8.97
CA GLY A 58 -17.86 14.18 8.84
C GLY A 58 -17.55 14.77 7.47
N ILE A 59 -16.76 14.09 6.63
CA ILE A 59 -16.50 14.49 5.23
C ILE A 59 -17.79 14.53 4.40
N GLY A 60 -18.78 13.67 4.71
CA GLY A 60 -20.11 13.74 4.11
C GLY A 60 -20.19 13.44 2.60
N ARG A 61 -19.15 12.83 2.03
CA ARG A 61 -19.10 12.40 0.62
C ARG A 61 -19.66 10.99 0.47
N THR A 62 -20.49 10.77 -0.54
CA THR A 62 -21.13 9.46 -0.82
C THR A 62 -20.13 8.40 -1.27
N GLU A 63 -19.02 8.83 -1.85
CA GLU A 63 -17.91 8.00 -2.31
C GLU A 63 -17.02 7.52 -1.15
N VAL A 64 -17.17 8.10 0.05
CA VAL A 64 -16.37 7.76 1.23
C VAL A 64 -17.14 6.82 2.14
N ARG A 65 -16.60 5.64 2.35
CA ARG A 65 -17.13 4.60 3.26
C ARG A 65 -16.18 4.38 4.42
N ILE A 66 -16.74 4.26 5.62
CA ILE A 66 -15.98 4.00 6.84
C ILE A 66 -16.27 2.57 7.29
N VAL A 67 -15.21 1.80 7.45
CA VAL A 67 -15.23 0.47 8.07
C VAL A 67 -14.45 0.56 9.37
N GLU A 68 -15.07 0.16 10.48
CA GLU A 68 -14.44 0.19 11.79
C GLU A 68 -14.63 -1.15 12.50
N TYR A 69 -13.64 -1.53 13.29
CA TYR A 69 -13.69 -2.72 14.13
C TYR A 69 -12.83 -2.51 15.36
N GLN A 70 -12.99 -3.40 16.35
CA GLN A 70 -12.22 -3.44 17.58
C GLN A 70 -11.88 -4.90 17.92
N PRO A 71 -10.71 -5.19 18.54
CA PRO A 71 -9.61 -4.27 18.83
C PRO A 71 -8.75 -3.95 17.59
N ASN A 72 -7.69 -3.14 17.75
CA ASN A 72 -6.65 -2.96 16.74
C ASN A 72 -6.07 -4.33 16.33
N GLN A 73 -5.96 -4.58 15.03
CA GLN A 73 -5.41 -5.80 14.46
C GLN A 73 -4.19 -5.56 13.55
N GLY A 74 -3.86 -4.31 13.24
CA GLY A 74 -2.70 -3.89 12.47
C GLY A 74 -3.03 -3.57 11.02
N LYS A 75 -2.11 -2.81 10.39
CA LYS A 75 -2.21 -2.29 9.01
C LYS A 75 -2.58 -3.36 7.96
N GLY A 76 -1.96 -4.54 8.02
CA GLY A 76 -2.26 -5.63 7.08
C GLY A 76 -3.71 -6.10 7.15
N HIS A 77 -4.27 -6.20 8.37
CA HIS A 77 -5.68 -6.53 8.55
C HIS A 77 -6.60 -5.40 8.07
N ALA A 78 -6.22 -4.15 8.32
CA ALA A 78 -6.94 -2.99 7.83
C ALA A 78 -6.99 -2.95 6.29
N LEU A 79 -5.86 -3.19 5.64
CA LEU A 79 -5.77 -3.27 4.17
C LEU A 79 -6.63 -4.41 3.61
N GLN A 80 -6.55 -5.62 4.18
CA GLN A 80 -7.40 -6.74 3.76
C GLN A 80 -8.90 -6.43 3.91
N THR A 81 -9.27 -5.81 5.04
CA THR A 81 -10.65 -5.39 5.31
C THR A 81 -11.11 -4.37 4.27
N GLY A 82 -10.29 -3.38 3.96
CA GLY A 82 -10.59 -2.36 2.95
C GLY A 82 -10.67 -2.94 1.54
N PHE A 83 -9.75 -3.83 1.16
CA PHE A 83 -9.79 -4.50 -0.14
C PHE A 83 -11.05 -5.35 -0.30
N ALA A 84 -11.49 -6.06 0.75
CA ALA A 84 -12.71 -6.85 0.73
C ALA A 84 -13.98 -5.99 0.67
N ALA A 85 -13.95 -4.78 1.25
CA ALA A 85 -15.07 -3.86 1.23
C ALA A 85 -15.19 -3.06 -0.08
N GLY A 86 -14.06 -2.81 -0.76
CA GLY A 86 -14.03 -2.16 -2.07
C GLY A 86 -14.53 -3.09 -3.19
N THR A 87 -15.11 -2.51 -4.23
CA THR A 87 -15.87 -3.21 -5.28
C THR A 87 -15.34 -3.00 -6.70
N HIS A 88 -14.48 -2.00 -6.91
CA HIS A 88 -14.04 -1.61 -8.25
C HIS A 88 -12.88 -2.47 -8.80
N PRO A 89 -12.70 -2.55 -10.14
CA PRO A 89 -11.69 -3.41 -10.77
C PRO A 89 -10.24 -2.99 -10.48
N LEU A 90 -9.98 -1.70 -10.25
CA LEU A 90 -8.69 -1.23 -9.74
C LEU A 90 -8.78 -1.06 -8.22
N VAL A 91 -7.69 -1.39 -7.53
CA VAL A 91 -7.55 -1.11 -6.10
C VAL A 91 -6.26 -0.36 -5.84
N ALA A 92 -6.31 0.57 -4.91
CA ALA A 92 -5.15 1.27 -4.41
C ALA A 92 -5.22 1.35 -2.90
N PHE A 93 -4.07 1.60 -2.27
CA PHE A 93 -4.08 2.07 -0.89
C PHE A 93 -3.10 3.21 -0.72
N LEU A 94 -3.41 4.06 0.26
CA LEU A 94 -2.61 5.17 0.70
C LEU A 94 -2.66 5.24 2.22
N ASP A 95 -1.50 5.31 2.88
CA ASP A 95 -1.43 5.41 4.33
C ASP A 95 -2.14 6.68 4.83
N GLY A 96 -2.90 6.55 5.93
CA GLY A 96 -3.76 7.62 6.45
C GLY A 96 -3.02 8.83 7.02
N ASP A 97 -1.71 8.72 7.25
CA ASP A 97 -0.84 9.82 7.68
C ASP A 97 -0.47 10.77 6.52
N MET A 98 -0.70 10.36 5.27
CA MET A 98 -0.46 11.13 4.04
C MET A 98 0.94 11.71 3.91
N ASP A 99 1.95 10.99 4.40
CA ASP A 99 3.35 11.30 4.12
C ASP A 99 3.64 11.36 2.59
N LEU A 100 2.76 10.77 1.78
CA LEU A 100 2.84 10.72 0.33
C LEU A 100 1.63 11.42 -0.29
N ASP A 101 1.88 12.41 -1.16
CA ASP A 101 0.81 13.12 -1.86
C ASP A 101 0.12 12.17 -2.87
N PRO A 102 -1.22 12.02 -2.81
CA PRO A 102 -2.00 11.20 -3.75
C PRO A 102 -1.91 11.67 -5.20
N VAL A 103 -1.34 12.85 -5.50
CA VAL A 103 -1.20 13.39 -6.87
C VAL A 103 -0.60 12.41 -7.87
N VAL A 104 0.20 11.45 -7.41
CA VAL A 104 0.81 10.42 -8.25
C VAL A 104 -0.14 9.28 -8.63
N LEU A 105 -1.23 9.10 -7.87
CA LEU A 105 -2.16 7.97 -8.01
C LEU A 105 -2.79 7.88 -9.41
N PRO A 106 -3.31 8.96 -10.03
CA PRO A 106 -3.84 8.90 -11.40
C PRO A 106 -2.82 8.36 -12.41
N GLY A 107 -1.54 8.73 -12.26
CA GLY A 107 -0.47 8.22 -13.11
C GLY A 107 -0.24 6.72 -12.92
N TYR A 108 -0.35 6.22 -11.70
CA TYR A 108 -0.22 4.78 -11.44
C TYR A 108 -1.36 3.98 -12.08
N LEU A 109 -2.60 4.48 -11.95
CA LEU A 109 -3.77 3.87 -12.54
C LEU A 109 -3.67 3.85 -14.07
N ALA A 110 -3.23 4.94 -14.69
CA ALA A 110 -3.05 5.03 -16.14
C ALA A 110 -2.05 3.99 -16.67
N ARG A 111 -0.94 3.74 -15.96
CA ARG A 111 0.05 2.71 -16.35
C ARG A 111 -0.53 1.30 -16.30
N ILE A 112 -1.39 1.04 -15.31
CA ILE A 112 -2.08 -0.24 -15.18
C ILE A 112 -3.07 -0.42 -16.34
N GLU A 113 -3.87 0.61 -16.63
CA GLU A 113 -4.84 0.59 -17.74
C GLU A 113 -4.17 0.46 -19.11
N ALA A 114 -2.98 1.06 -19.28
CA ALA A 114 -2.16 0.89 -20.48
C ALA A 114 -1.53 -0.51 -20.61
N GLY A 115 -1.70 -1.38 -19.61
CA GLY A 115 -1.14 -2.73 -19.60
C GLY A 115 0.38 -2.77 -19.39
N GLU A 116 0.98 -1.69 -18.89
CA GLU A 116 2.41 -1.63 -18.56
C GLU A 116 2.73 -2.42 -17.28
N ALA A 117 1.77 -2.51 -16.38
CA ALA A 117 1.90 -3.19 -15.10
C ALA A 117 0.56 -3.73 -14.61
N ASP A 118 0.61 -4.77 -13.79
CA ASP A 118 -0.53 -5.26 -13.03
C ASP A 118 -0.56 -4.65 -11.62
N MET A 119 0.60 -4.17 -11.14
CA MET A 119 0.76 -3.45 -9.87
C MET A 119 1.86 -2.40 -9.98
N VAL A 120 1.58 -1.21 -9.44
CA VAL A 120 2.52 -0.09 -9.33
C VAL A 120 2.81 0.16 -7.85
N VAL A 121 4.08 0.16 -7.50
CA VAL A 121 4.59 0.48 -6.17
C VAL A 121 5.23 1.87 -6.21
N GLY A 122 4.73 2.80 -5.39
CA GLY A 122 5.41 4.08 -5.23
C GLY A 122 6.79 3.87 -4.63
N SER A 123 7.80 4.61 -5.06
CA SER A 123 9.18 4.37 -4.63
C SER A 123 9.91 5.65 -4.28
N LYS A 124 10.37 5.78 -3.03
CA LYS A 124 11.10 6.97 -2.55
C LYS A 124 12.47 7.16 -3.21
N VAL A 125 12.90 6.20 -4.03
CA VAL A 125 14.19 6.20 -4.73
C VAL A 125 14.09 6.08 -6.23
N HIS A 126 12.87 6.10 -6.75
CA HIS A 126 12.69 6.34 -8.16
C HIS A 126 13.40 7.66 -8.52
N PRO A 127 14.15 7.73 -9.64
CA PRO A 127 14.91 8.94 -9.99
C PRO A 127 14.08 10.21 -10.07
N GLU A 128 12.79 10.07 -10.39
CA GLU A 128 11.84 11.16 -10.52
C GLU A 128 11.07 11.48 -9.23
N SER A 129 11.35 10.77 -8.12
CA SER A 129 10.70 11.03 -6.84
C SER A 129 11.16 12.35 -6.24
N GLN A 130 10.20 13.12 -5.74
CA GLN A 130 10.45 14.41 -5.08
C GLN A 130 10.52 14.17 -3.58
N VAL A 131 11.75 13.98 -3.07
CA VAL A 131 11.99 13.58 -1.68
C VAL A 131 13.08 14.43 -1.04
N ALA A 132 12.74 15.13 0.05
CA ALA A 132 13.70 15.86 0.87
C ALA A 132 14.21 14.98 2.04
N TYR A 133 15.37 14.33 1.89
CA TYR A 133 16.00 13.57 3.00
C TYR A 133 17.50 13.88 3.21
N PRO A 134 18.01 13.80 4.44
CA PRO A 134 19.44 13.81 4.73
C PRO A 134 20.18 12.63 4.07
N LEU A 135 21.36 12.88 3.50
CA LEU A 135 22.18 11.89 2.78
C LEU A 135 22.54 10.65 3.61
N THR A 136 22.63 10.79 4.94
CA THR A 136 22.97 9.70 5.88
C THR A 136 21.91 8.59 5.90
N ARG A 137 20.64 8.90 5.62
CA ARG A 137 19.53 7.91 5.55
C ARG A 137 19.58 7.03 4.29
N ARG A 138 20.35 7.42 3.26
CA ARG A 138 20.45 6.69 1.98
C ARG A 138 21.26 5.39 2.07
N VAL A 139 22.24 5.29 2.97
CA VAL A 139 23.14 4.13 3.05
C VAL A 139 22.49 2.93 3.75
N ALA A 140 21.82 3.14 4.89
CA ALA A 140 21.08 2.09 5.60
C ALA A 140 19.97 1.49 4.71
N SER A 141 19.35 2.32 3.87
CA SER A 141 18.31 1.87 2.93
C SER A 141 18.85 0.89 1.87
N ARG A 142 20.11 1.01 1.43
CA ARG A 142 20.68 0.11 0.40
C ARG A 142 20.85 -1.33 0.88
N ALA A 143 21.31 -1.54 2.12
CA ALA A 143 21.48 -2.88 2.67
C ALA A 143 20.14 -3.59 2.88
N PHE A 144 19.14 -2.87 3.40
CA PHE A 144 17.79 -3.40 3.57
C PHE A 144 17.15 -3.78 2.23
N ARG A 145 17.34 -2.97 1.18
CA ARG A 145 16.85 -3.29 -0.18
C ARG A 145 17.47 -4.53 -0.78
N LEU A 146 18.77 -4.73 -0.58
CA LEU A 146 19.42 -5.94 -1.06
C LEU A 146 18.81 -7.17 -0.34
N ALA A 147 18.57 -7.06 0.97
CA ALA A 147 17.93 -8.11 1.73
C ALA A 147 16.47 -8.37 1.29
N THR A 148 15.66 -7.33 1.09
CA THR A 148 14.28 -7.48 0.60
C THR A 148 14.24 -8.04 -0.81
N ARG A 149 15.12 -7.59 -1.70
CA ARG A 149 15.24 -8.15 -3.06
C ARG A 149 15.55 -9.64 -3.04
N LEU A 150 16.47 -10.08 -2.18
CA LEU A 150 16.84 -11.50 -2.06
C LEU A 150 15.70 -12.37 -1.50
N VAL A 151 14.90 -11.82 -0.58
CA VAL A 151 13.78 -12.56 0.04
C VAL A 151 12.53 -12.56 -0.84
N ILE A 152 12.18 -11.42 -1.41
CA ILE A 152 10.96 -11.25 -2.20
C ILE A 152 11.16 -11.87 -3.58
N GLY A 153 12.33 -11.71 -4.20
CA GLY A 153 12.59 -12.13 -5.58
C GLY A 153 12.22 -11.08 -6.63
N LEU A 154 11.71 -9.91 -6.22
CA LEU A 154 11.44 -8.77 -7.11
C LEU A 154 12.58 -7.75 -7.05
N ASN A 155 12.92 -7.18 -8.21
CA ASN A 155 13.89 -6.08 -8.31
C ASN A 155 13.23 -4.73 -8.07
N LEU A 156 12.75 -4.50 -6.84
CA LEU A 156 12.16 -3.23 -6.41
C LEU A 156 13.14 -2.47 -5.50
N GLY A 157 13.30 -1.17 -5.74
CA GLY A 157 14.05 -0.24 -4.91
C GLY A 157 13.34 0.16 -3.62
N ASP A 158 12.01 0.05 -3.57
CA ASP A 158 11.17 0.28 -2.39
C ASP A 158 9.97 -0.69 -2.38
N THR A 159 9.68 -1.28 -1.22
CA THR A 159 8.69 -2.37 -1.09
C THR A 159 7.58 -2.04 -0.10
N GLN A 160 7.87 -1.25 0.93
CA GLN A 160 6.97 -0.97 2.05
C GLN A 160 6.47 0.49 2.05
N THR A 161 6.53 1.14 0.89
CA THR A 161 5.99 2.48 0.65
C THR A 161 4.48 2.50 0.85
N GLY A 162 4.00 3.53 1.52
CA GLY A 162 2.60 3.73 1.89
C GLY A 162 1.64 4.04 0.74
N ILE A 163 2.04 3.87 -0.53
CA ILE A 163 1.16 4.08 -1.69
C ILE A 163 1.42 3.02 -2.76
N LYS A 164 0.36 2.31 -3.16
CA LYS A 164 0.38 1.32 -4.24
C LYS A 164 -0.95 1.27 -4.97
N ALA A 165 -0.92 0.95 -6.26
CA ALA A 165 -2.11 0.70 -7.07
C ALA A 165 -1.96 -0.63 -7.81
N MET A 166 -3.05 -1.33 -8.08
CA MET A 166 -3.03 -2.66 -8.71
C MET A 166 -4.38 -3.01 -9.33
N ARG A 167 -4.36 -3.96 -10.27
CA ARG A 167 -5.58 -4.64 -10.71
C ARG A 167 -6.05 -5.58 -9.62
N ARG A 168 -7.35 -5.54 -9.29
CA ARG A 168 -7.94 -6.38 -8.25
C ARG A 168 -7.73 -7.86 -8.54
N ASP A 169 -8.01 -8.30 -9.76
CA ASP A 169 -7.92 -9.70 -10.18
C ASP A 169 -6.48 -10.23 -10.12
N ALA A 170 -5.49 -9.41 -10.47
CA ALA A 170 -4.08 -9.77 -10.40
C ALA A 170 -3.58 -10.01 -8.96
N VAL A 171 -4.19 -9.37 -7.96
CA VAL A 171 -3.76 -9.49 -6.55
C VAL A 171 -4.70 -10.32 -5.68
N ALA A 172 -5.90 -10.68 -6.17
CA ALA A 172 -6.93 -11.33 -5.37
C ALA A 172 -6.47 -12.64 -4.72
N GLU A 173 -5.79 -13.51 -5.49
CA GLU A 173 -5.29 -14.78 -4.99
C GLU A 173 -4.18 -14.58 -3.95
N ALA A 174 -3.23 -13.68 -4.22
CA ALA A 174 -2.16 -13.35 -3.28
C ALA A 174 -2.71 -12.77 -1.97
N LEU A 175 -3.68 -11.84 -2.06
CA LEU A 175 -4.34 -11.21 -0.91
C LEU A 175 -5.08 -12.22 -0.04
N ALA A 176 -5.80 -13.18 -0.65
CA ALA A 176 -6.56 -14.20 0.06
C ALA A 176 -5.68 -15.10 0.94
N HIS A 177 -4.40 -15.23 0.60
CA HIS A 177 -3.44 -16.04 1.34
C HIS A 177 -2.49 -15.23 2.23
N CYS A 178 -2.56 -13.90 2.21
CA CYS A 178 -1.78 -13.07 3.11
C CYS A 178 -2.19 -13.30 4.58
N SER A 179 -1.21 -13.60 5.43
CA SER A 179 -1.40 -13.91 6.85
C SER A 179 -0.86 -12.81 7.78
N SER A 180 0.02 -11.95 7.27
CA SER A 180 0.62 -10.86 8.04
C SER A 180 -0.39 -9.76 8.33
N ARG A 181 -0.51 -9.42 9.61
CA ARG A 181 -1.44 -8.40 10.09
C ARG A 181 -0.80 -7.01 10.27
N GLY A 182 0.54 -6.93 10.34
CA GLY A 182 1.29 -5.68 10.51
C GLY A 182 1.98 -5.20 9.24
N PHE A 183 3.06 -4.43 9.39
CA PHE A 183 3.84 -3.85 8.27
C PHE A 183 4.52 -4.87 7.35
N ALA A 184 4.66 -6.13 7.80
CA ALA A 184 5.13 -7.23 6.96
C ALA A 184 4.16 -7.58 5.81
N PHE A 185 2.91 -7.09 5.85
CA PHE A 185 1.89 -7.36 4.84
C PHE A 185 2.35 -7.02 3.43
N ASP A 186 2.96 -5.85 3.24
CA ASP A 186 3.49 -5.42 1.95
C ASP A 186 4.53 -6.40 1.39
N LEU A 187 5.42 -6.89 2.25
CA LEU A 187 6.46 -7.86 1.88
C LEU A 187 5.85 -9.21 1.53
N GLU A 188 4.88 -9.69 2.30
CA GLU A 188 4.19 -10.96 2.02
C GLU A 188 3.39 -10.90 0.73
N LEU A 189 2.65 -9.81 0.51
CA LEU A 189 1.90 -9.58 -0.72
C LEU A 189 2.84 -9.63 -1.93
N LEU A 190 3.91 -8.81 -1.92
CA LEU A 190 4.89 -8.79 -3.01
C LEU A 190 5.57 -10.14 -3.22
N ALA A 191 5.89 -10.86 -2.14
CA ALA A 191 6.49 -12.19 -2.24
C ALA A 191 5.53 -13.18 -2.93
N ARG A 192 4.26 -13.17 -2.58
CA ARG A 192 3.24 -14.03 -3.20
C ARG A 192 3.03 -13.70 -4.67
N LEU A 193 3.05 -12.42 -5.05
CA LEU A 193 2.85 -12.00 -6.44
C LEU A 193 3.95 -12.50 -7.39
N VAL A 194 5.15 -12.82 -6.89
CA VAL A 194 6.21 -13.45 -7.69
C VAL A 194 5.77 -14.78 -8.29
N ASP A 195 4.89 -15.51 -7.62
CA ASP A 195 4.48 -16.84 -8.02
C ASP A 195 3.28 -16.80 -9.00
N HIS A 196 2.79 -15.62 -9.38
CA HIS A 196 1.56 -15.42 -10.17
C HIS A 196 1.75 -14.65 -11.49
N ASP A 197 2.96 -14.54 -12.05
CA ASP A 197 3.27 -13.79 -13.28
C ASP A 197 2.78 -12.33 -13.29
N VAL A 198 2.63 -11.72 -12.11
CA VAL A 198 2.15 -10.35 -11.95
C VAL A 198 3.26 -9.36 -12.27
N ARG A 199 3.02 -8.43 -13.20
CA ARG A 199 3.99 -7.39 -13.56
C ARG A 199 3.96 -6.26 -12.55
N VAL A 200 4.92 -6.27 -11.62
CA VAL A 200 5.10 -5.23 -10.62
C VAL A 200 6.14 -4.21 -11.08
N VAL A 201 5.79 -2.93 -11.12
CA VAL A 201 6.71 -1.83 -11.48
C VAL A 201 6.80 -0.77 -10.38
N GLU A 202 7.89 -0.02 -10.37
CA GLU A 202 8.02 1.15 -9.50
C GLU A 202 7.63 2.44 -10.24
N ALA A 203 7.12 3.40 -9.48
CA ALA A 203 6.80 4.74 -9.96
C ALA A 203 7.17 5.80 -8.91
N PRO A 204 7.36 7.07 -9.31
CA PRO A 204 7.81 8.11 -8.40
C PRO A 204 6.75 8.52 -7.39
N VAL A 205 7.19 8.95 -6.20
CA VAL A 205 6.35 9.54 -5.16
C VAL A 205 6.68 11.02 -4.96
N VAL A 206 5.71 11.77 -4.46
CA VAL A 206 5.90 13.12 -3.95
C VAL A 206 5.70 13.07 -2.44
N LEU A 207 6.69 13.56 -1.69
CA LEU A 207 6.67 13.58 -0.23
C LEU A 207 6.57 15.02 0.24
N GLU A 208 5.43 15.39 0.84
CA GLU A 208 5.27 16.70 1.50
C GLU A 208 5.93 16.63 2.88
N TYR A 209 6.93 17.48 3.11
CA TYR A 209 7.77 17.38 4.30
C TYR A 209 7.19 18.21 5.44
N GLU A 210 6.34 17.61 6.28
CA GLU A 210 5.99 18.18 7.59
C GLU A 210 6.17 17.23 8.80
N PHE A 211 6.50 15.94 8.62
CA PHE A 211 6.64 15.00 9.75
C PHE A 211 8.04 14.40 9.97
N THR A 212 8.44 14.35 11.24
CA THR A 212 9.73 13.89 11.77
C THR A 212 9.72 12.40 12.12
N SER A 213 9.42 11.52 11.17
CA SER A 213 9.58 10.07 11.40
C SER A 213 11.07 9.68 11.41
N THR A 214 11.65 9.74 12.60
CA THR A 214 12.99 9.20 12.91
C THR A 214 12.83 7.70 13.09
N MET A 215 13.23 6.90 12.09
CA MET A 215 13.33 5.45 12.27
C MET A 215 14.31 5.17 13.42
N GLY A 216 13.78 4.86 14.59
CA GLY A 216 14.57 4.39 15.72
C GLY A 216 15.15 3.00 15.43
N PRO A 217 16.22 2.59 16.11
CA PRO A 217 16.82 1.26 15.97
C PRO A 217 15.83 0.12 16.21
N GLY A 218 14.76 0.35 17.00
CA GLY A 218 13.68 -0.62 17.21
C GLY A 218 12.89 -0.95 15.94
N ALA A 219 12.52 0.06 15.15
CA ALA A 219 11.78 -0.12 13.90
C ALA A 219 12.61 -0.89 12.86
N ALA A 220 13.92 -0.66 12.82
CA ALA A 220 14.82 -1.40 11.94
C ALA A 220 14.92 -2.90 12.31
N LEU A 221 14.94 -3.22 13.61
CA LEU A 221 14.95 -4.60 14.08
C LEU A 221 13.62 -5.31 13.79
N GLU A 222 12.51 -4.61 13.93
CA GLU A 222 11.18 -5.11 13.60
C GLU A 222 11.06 -5.41 12.10
N ALA A 223 11.49 -4.48 11.25
CA ALA A 223 11.53 -4.68 9.79
C ALA A 223 12.39 -5.90 9.39
N LEU A 224 13.52 -6.15 10.08
CA LEU A 224 14.33 -7.35 9.86
C LEU A 224 13.62 -8.63 10.32
N ARG A 225 12.91 -8.60 11.45
CA ARG A 225 12.12 -9.75 11.93
C ARG A 225 10.99 -10.07 10.96
N ASP A 226 10.29 -9.06 10.47
CA ASP A 226 9.25 -9.18 9.46
C ASP A 226 9.79 -9.82 8.20
N LEU A 227 10.95 -9.36 7.72
CA LEU A 227 11.62 -9.91 6.57
C LEU A 227 11.95 -11.41 6.75
N VAL A 228 12.49 -11.79 7.92
CA VAL A 228 12.78 -13.20 8.24
C VAL A 228 11.50 -14.02 8.34
N ALA A 229 10.42 -13.48 8.89
CA ALA A 229 9.13 -14.16 8.98
C ALA A 229 8.51 -14.41 7.60
N VAL A 230 8.61 -13.45 6.68
CA VAL A 230 8.20 -13.62 5.29
C VAL A 230 9.09 -14.64 4.58
N ALA A 231 10.41 -14.56 4.73
CA ALA A 231 11.35 -15.52 4.14
C ALA A 231 11.07 -16.97 4.58
N ARG A 232 10.81 -17.18 5.87
CA ARG A 232 10.46 -18.51 6.41
C ARG A 232 9.15 -19.03 5.83
N ARG A 233 8.12 -18.19 5.74
CA ARG A 233 6.83 -18.56 5.14
C ARG A 233 6.99 -18.91 3.67
N ARG A 234 7.76 -18.13 2.90
CA ARG A 234 8.08 -18.45 1.49
C ARG A 234 8.80 -19.78 1.35
N HIS A 235 9.78 -20.07 2.21
CA HIS A 235 10.50 -21.35 2.17
C HIS A 235 9.58 -22.55 2.48
N VAL A 236 8.66 -22.41 3.43
CA VAL A 236 7.66 -23.45 3.75
C VAL A 236 6.65 -23.64 2.60
N LEU A 237 6.23 -22.57 1.93
CA LEU A 237 5.32 -22.63 0.79
C LEU A 237 5.99 -23.24 -0.46
N GLY A 238 7.26 -22.90 -0.72
CA GLY A 238 8.07 -23.51 -1.79
C GLY A 238 8.29 -25.02 -1.61
N GLN A 239 8.22 -25.55 -0.39
CA GLN A 239 8.29 -26.99 -0.12
C GLN A 239 6.96 -27.72 -0.40
N HIS A 240 5.81 -27.03 -0.36
CA HIS A 240 4.51 -27.63 -0.70
C HIS A 240 4.28 -27.66 -2.21
N HIS A 241 4.67 -26.60 -2.93
CA HIS A 241 4.53 -26.55 -4.39
C HIS A 241 5.38 -27.63 -5.11
N HIS A 242 6.50 -28.06 -4.51
CA HIS A 242 7.30 -29.17 -5.03
C HIS A 242 6.75 -30.57 -4.73
N ARG A 243 5.75 -30.70 -3.85
CA ARG A 243 5.13 -32.01 -3.52
C ARG A 243 3.86 -32.31 -4.32
N ASP A 244 3.19 -31.27 -4.84
CA ASP A 244 1.96 -31.44 -5.63
C ASP A 244 2.23 -31.57 -7.15
N VAL A 245 3.49 -31.45 -7.57
CA VAL A 245 3.95 -31.61 -8.97
C VAL A 245 4.90 -32.82 -9.13
N ALA A 246 4.90 -33.73 -8.15
CA ALA A 246 5.71 -34.96 -8.17
C ALA A 246 4.84 -36.22 -8.24
#